data_AF-A0AAE1CGF1-F1
#
_entry.id   AF-A0AAE1CGF1-F1
#
_cell.length_a   1.000
_cell.length_b   1.000
_cell.length_c   1.000
_cell.angle_alpha   90.00
_cell.angle_beta   90.00
_cell.angle_gamma   90.00
#
_symmetry.space_group_name_H-M   'P 1'
#
loop_
_entity.id
_entity.type
_entity.pdbx_description
1 polymer ?
#
loop_
_entity_poly.entity_id
_entity_poly.type
_entity_poly.pdbx_seq_one_letter_code
_entity_poly.pdbx_strand_id
1 'polypeptide(L)'
;MFSRRSTAPKPSDSSVHGSERSSRSGSTGHAGTPTTDSGGIIQNVTSRYLKKESLQALLEDLFPEQTDFKIRQREDLWCFTAPRKVEESEIDRIRDF
;
A
#
# COMPACT_ATOMS: atom_id res chain seq x y z
N MET A 1 51.43 -3.49 -47.16
CA MET A 1 50.80 -2.84 -45.99
C MET A 1 51.07 -1.35 -46.16
N PHE A 2 50.14 -0.42 -46.34
CA PHE A 2 48.73 -0.26 -45.97
C PHE A 2 48.03 0.54 -47.07
N SER A 3 46.86 0.12 -47.52
CA SER A 3 45.95 0.99 -48.27
C SER A 3 44.58 0.35 -48.37
N ARG A 4 43.62 1.01 -47.72
CA ARG A 4 42.24 1.28 -48.16
C ARG A 4 41.37 1.43 -46.92
N ARG A 5 40.88 2.64 -46.67
CA ARG A 5 39.45 2.95 -46.79
C ARG A 5 39.21 4.41 -46.46
N SER A 6 39.11 5.22 -47.51
CA SER A 6 38.38 6.49 -47.48
C SER A 6 37.06 6.27 -48.20
N THR A 7 35.94 6.49 -47.53
CA THR A 7 34.71 6.99 -48.17
C THR A 7 33.87 7.70 -47.11
N ALA A 8 33.67 9.00 -47.32
CA ALA A 8 32.60 9.81 -46.74
C ALA A 8 31.27 9.52 -47.50
N PRO A 9 30.15 10.25 -47.32
CA PRO A 9 29.60 10.97 -46.16
C PRO A 9 28.17 10.47 -45.79
N LYS A 10 27.57 11.00 -44.70
CA LYS A 10 26.13 10.87 -44.38
C LYS A 10 25.26 11.58 -45.44
N PRO A 11 24.13 11.00 -45.86
CA PRO A 11 22.98 11.78 -46.31
C PRO A 11 21.95 11.94 -45.18
N SER A 12 21.55 13.19 -45.01
CA SER A 12 20.40 13.65 -44.25
C SER A 12 19.10 13.35 -45.04
N ASP A 13 17.99 13.26 -44.31
CA ASP A 13 16.62 13.49 -44.76
C ASP A 13 15.95 12.42 -45.65
N SER A 14 14.96 11.71 -45.10
CA SER A 14 13.55 11.92 -45.46
C SER A 14 12.65 10.85 -44.85
N SER A 15 11.62 11.37 -44.19
CA SER A 15 10.49 10.69 -43.58
C SER A 15 9.58 10.05 -44.63
N VAL A 16 9.19 8.77 -44.49
CA VAL A 16 7.90 8.27 -44.99
C VAL A 16 7.35 7.12 -44.14
N HIS A 17 6.20 7.39 -43.52
CA HIS A 17 5.04 6.53 -43.29
C HIS A 17 5.23 5.00 -43.27
N GLY A 18 5.07 4.43 -42.07
CA GLY A 18 4.84 3.01 -41.85
C GLY A 18 3.73 2.79 -40.82
N SER A 19 2.50 3.03 -41.26
CA SER A 19 1.24 2.43 -40.82
C SER A 19 1.08 2.03 -39.36
N GLU A 20 0.27 2.84 -38.66
CA GLU A 20 -0.45 2.48 -37.44
C GLU A 20 -1.09 1.09 -37.59
N ARG A 21 -0.51 0.08 -36.92
CA ARG A 21 -1.17 -1.19 -36.72
C ARG A 21 -2.02 -1.10 -35.47
N SER A 22 -3.31 -0.91 -35.71
CA SER A 22 -4.41 -0.98 -34.75
C SER A 22 -4.26 -2.09 -33.71
N SER A 23 -4.49 -1.68 -32.47
CA SER A 23 -5.44 -2.29 -31.54
C SER A 23 -5.34 -3.81 -31.41
N ARG A 24 -4.62 -4.23 -30.38
CA ARG A 24 -5.05 -5.39 -29.63
C ARG A 24 -4.91 -5.10 -28.14
N SER A 25 -6.05 -4.71 -27.57
CA SER A 25 -6.33 -4.67 -26.15
C SER A 25 -5.86 -5.98 -25.50
N GLY A 26 -4.72 -5.92 -24.83
CA GLY A 26 -4.37 -6.84 -23.76
C GLY A 26 -4.83 -6.18 -22.48
N SER A 27 -6.11 -6.39 -22.16
CA SER A 27 -6.70 -6.00 -20.88
C SER A 27 -5.86 -6.64 -19.78
N THR A 28 -4.98 -5.88 -19.14
CA THR A 28 -4.38 -6.24 -17.86
C THR A 28 -5.49 -6.13 -16.83
N GLY A 29 -6.42 -7.09 -16.89
CA GLY A 29 -7.42 -7.34 -15.88
C GLY A 29 -6.72 -7.93 -14.66
N HIS A 30 -6.02 -7.09 -13.92
CA HIS A 30 -5.83 -7.32 -12.51
C HIS A 30 -6.98 -6.60 -11.83
N ALA A 31 -8.14 -7.26 -11.91
CA ALA A 31 -9.23 -7.07 -10.98
C ALA A 31 -8.68 -7.32 -9.58
N GLY A 32 -8.29 -6.23 -8.94
CA GLY A 32 -8.06 -6.14 -7.52
C GLY A 32 -8.80 -4.92 -7.03
N THR A 33 -10.10 -4.81 -7.30
CA THR A 33 -10.95 -4.17 -6.30
C THR A 33 -10.80 -5.06 -5.06
N PRO A 34 -10.18 -4.62 -3.96
CA PRO A 34 -10.42 -5.31 -2.71
C PRO A 34 -11.91 -5.18 -2.46
N THR A 35 -12.61 -6.28 -2.71
CA THR A 35 -13.99 -6.49 -2.34
C THR A 35 -14.15 -5.98 -0.92
N THR A 36 -15.12 -5.08 -0.75
CA THR A 36 -15.66 -4.67 0.54
C THR A 36 -16.14 -5.93 1.27
N ASP A 37 -15.23 -6.57 2.00
CA ASP A 37 -15.50 -7.68 2.90
C ASP A 37 -15.32 -7.13 4.32
N SER A 38 -16.38 -6.47 4.81
CA SER A 38 -16.52 -5.98 6.20
C SER A 38 -15.25 -5.35 6.82
N GLY A 39 -14.56 -4.56 5.99
CA GLY A 39 -13.16 -4.18 6.11
C GLY A 39 -12.83 -3.26 7.27
N GLY A 40 -12.40 -3.85 8.38
CA GLY A 40 -11.70 -3.10 9.41
C GLY A 40 -10.34 -2.61 8.91
N ILE A 41 -9.97 -1.41 9.33
CA ILE A 41 -8.68 -0.76 9.10
C ILE A 41 -7.66 -1.40 10.04
N ILE A 42 -6.57 -1.92 9.47
CA ILE A 42 -5.43 -2.39 10.25
C ILE A 42 -4.62 -1.19 10.70
N GLN A 43 -4.44 -1.05 12.00
CA GLN A 43 -3.66 0.01 12.63
C GLN A 43 -2.56 -0.57 13.49
N ASN A 44 -1.45 0.16 13.55
CA ASN A 44 -0.30 -0.18 14.35
C ASN A 44 0.03 1.00 15.28
N VAL A 45 0.27 0.69 16.55
CA VAL A 45 0.54 1.67 17.60
C VAL A 45 1.72 1.19 18.44
N THR A 46 2.51 2.11 18.97
CA THR A 46 3.72 1.77 19.72
C THR A 46 3.40 1.11 21.07
N SER A 47 4.09 0.01 21.37
CA SER A 47 3.86 -0.81 22.57
C SER A 47 4.55 -0.31 23.83
N ARG A 48 5.49 0.65 23.75
CA ARG A 48 6.38 1.04 24.87
C ARG A 48 5.72 1.28 26.23
N TYR A 49 4.45 1.67 26.26
CA TYR A 49 3.67 1.88 27.49
C TYR A 49 2.20 1.43 27.33
N LEU A 50 1.93 0.59 26.33
CA LEU A 50 0.58 0.21 25.95
C LEU A 50 0.34 -1.26 26.29
N LYS A 51 -0.63 -1.52 27.17
CA LYS A 51 -1.05 -2.87 27.53
C LYS A 51 -2.15 -3.35 26.58
N LYS A 52 -2.14 -4.66 26.29
CA LYS A 52 -3.17 -5.30 25.45
C LYS A 52 -4.57 -5.08 26.02
N GLU A 53 -4.73 -5.27 27.33
CA GLU A 53 -6.02 -5.15 28.02
C GLU A 53 -6.58 -3.74 27.92
N SER A 54 -5.73 -2.72 28.15
CA SER A 54 -6.11 -1.32 28.01
C SER A 54 -6.47 -0.97 26.57
N LEU A 55 -5.70 -1.48 25.59
CA LEU A 55 -6.00 -1.31 24.17
C LEU A 55 -7.32 -1.97 23.78
N GLN A 56 -7.56 -3.19 24.27
CA GLN A 56 -8.81 -3.90 24.02
C GLN A 56 -9.99 -3.15 24.64
N ALA A 57 -9.90 -2.72 25.90
CA ALA A 57 -10.95 -1.97 26.57
C ALA A 57 -11.28 -0.66 25.84
N LEU A 58 -10.27 0.07 25.34
CA LEU A 58 -10.49 1.26 24.51
C LEU A 58 -11.21 0.91 23.20
N LEU A 59 -10.77 -0.14 22.51
CA LEU A 59 -11.39 -0.55 21.26
C LEU A 59 -12.84 -1.00 21.46
N GLU A 60 -13.13 -1.72 22.54
CA GLU A 60 -14.49 -2.11 22.95
C GLU A 60 -15.37 -0.89 23.28
N ASP A 61 -14.79 0.16 23.88
CA ASP A 61 -15.50 1.43 24.18
C ASP A 61 -15.79 2.24 22.90
N LEU A 62 -14.82 2.33 21.99
CA LEU A 62 -14.95 3.06 20.73
C LEU A 62 -15.84 2.35 19.71
N PHE A 63 -15.80 1.01 19.72
CA PHE A 63 -16.50 0.17 18.76
C PHE A 63 -17.29 -0.91 19.48
N PRO A 64 -18.40 -0.56 20.15
CA PRO A 64 -19.25 -1.57 20.80
C PRO A 64 -19.85 -2.57 19.80
N GLU A 65 -19.88 -2.24 18.50
CA GLU A 65 -20.33 -3.12 17.42
C GLU A 65 -19.29 -4.17 17.01
N GLN A 66 -18.04 -4.06 17.43
CA GLN A 66 -16.98 -5.02 17.12
C GLN A 66 -16.24 -5.40 18.40
N THR A 67 -16.05 -6.70 18.63
CA THR A 67 -15.25 -7.20 19.78
C THR A 67 -14.03 -7.99 19.34
N ASP A 68 -13.98 -8.39 18.06
CA ASP A 68 -12.83 -9.08 17.46
C ASP A 68 -11.92 -8.08 16.73
N PHE A 69 -11.03 -7.45 17.49
CA PHE A 69 -10.07 -6.48 16.96
C PHE A 69 -8.76 -7.11 16.47
N LYS A 70 -8.64 -8.44 16.49
CA LYS A 70 -7.43 -9.17 16.06
C LYS A 70 -6.12 -8.57 16.59
N ILE A 71 -6.12 -8.15 17.86
CA ILE A 71 -4.99 -7.47 18.51
C ILE A 71 -3.81 -8.43 18.60
N ARG A 72 -2.69 -8.05 17.98
CA ARG A 72 -1.46 -8.84 17.91
C ARG A 72 -0.26 -7.92 18.10
N GLN A 73 0.69 -8.35 18.90
CA GLN A 73 1.97 -7.65 18.98
C GLN A 73 2.85 -8.09 17.81
N ARG A 74 3.39 -7.14 17.06
CA ARG A 74 4.45 -7.36 16.07
C ARG A 74 5.63 -6.49 16.43
N GLU A 75 6.75 -7.12 16.75
CA GLU A 75 7.98 -6.43 17.15
C GLU A 75 7.74 -5.59 18.40
N ASP A 76 7.71 -4.26 18.28
CA ASP A 76 7.43 -3.30 19.36
C ASP A 76 6.11 -2.53 19.14
N LEU A 77 5.25 -3.05 18.25
CA LEU A 77 3.99 -2.42 17.86
C LEU A 77 2.80 -3.33 18.17
N TRP A 78 1.73 -2.76 18.68
CA TRP A 78 0.42 -3.38 18.71
C TRP A 78 -0.27 -3.17 17.38
N CYS A 79 -0.59 -4.26 16.70
CA CYS A 79 -1.31 -4.29 15.44
C CYS A 79 -2.73 -4.81 15.70
N PHE A 80 -3.73 -4.04 15.33
CA PHE A 80 -5.14 -4.39 15.52
C PHE A 80 -5.97 -3.95 14.33
N THR A 81 -7.14 -4.56 14.16
CA THR A 81 -8.10 -4.25 13.11
C THR A 81 -9.29 -3.57 13.77
N ALA A 82 -9.66 -2.38 13.31
CA ALA A 82 -10.77 -1.62 13.84
C ALA A 82 -11.64 -1.06 12.72
N PRO A 83 -12.96 -0.88 12.88
CA PRO A 83 -13.82 -0.42 11.80
C PRO A 83 -13.60 1.07 11.48
N ARG A 84 -13.01 1.84 12.40
CA ARG A 84 -12.53 3.21 12.14
C ARG A 84 -11.09 3.37 12.60
N LYS A 85 -10.45 4.43 12.08
CA LYS A 85 -9.13 4.87 12.52
C LYS A 85 -9.23 5.32 13.98
N VAL A 86 -8.32 4.85 14.82
CA VAL A 86 -8.24 5.22 16.24
C VAL A 86 -7.16 6.28 16.32
N GLU A 87 -7.50 7.44 16.85
CA GLU A 87 -6.55 8.55 16.89
C GLU A 87 -5.52 8.32 18.00
N GLU A 88 -4.31 8.85 17.81
CA GLU A 88 -3.25 8.77 18.82
C GLU A 88 -3.72 9.38 20.14
N SER A 89 -4.55 10.42 20.11
CA SER A 89 -5.19 11.02 21.28
C SER A 89 -6.08 10.04 22.06
N GLU A 90 -6.71 9.08 21.38
CA GLU A 90 -7.52 8.04 22.03
C GLU A 90 -6.63 6.97 22.67
N ILE A 91 -5.57 6.58 21.97
CA ILE A 91 -4.57 5.61 22.46
C ILE A 91 -3.77 6.19 23.63
N ASP A 92 -3.54 7.50 23.65
CA ASP A 92 -2.82 8.18 24.72
C ASP A 92 -3.58 8.13 26.06
N ARG A 93 -4.92 8.11 26.02
CA ARG A 93 -5.78 7.98 27.21
C ARG A 93 -5.53 6.71 28.02
N ILE A 94 -5.02 5.66 27.37
CA ILE A 94 -4.80 4.35 27.96
C ILE A 94 -3.31 4.00 28.12
N ARG A 95 -2.41 4.93 27.79
CA ARG A 95 -0.99 4.78 28.09
C ARG A 95 -0.81 5.01 29.59
N ASP A 96 -0.35 3.97 30.26
CA ASP A 96 -0.03 3.99 31.69
C ASP A 96 1.38 4.61 31.82
N PHE A 97 1.45 5.83 32.37
CA PHE A 97 2.71 6.57 32.59
C PHE A 97 3.42 6.11 33.87
#